data_AF-A0AB36J3Y2-F1
#
_entry.id   AF-A0AB36J3Y2-F1
#
_cell.length_a   1.000
_cell.length_b   1.000
_cell.length_c   1.000
_cell.angle_alpha   90.00
_cell.angle_beta   90.00
_cell.angle_gamma   90.00
#
_symmetry.space_group_name_H-M   'P 1'
#
loop_
_entity.id
_entity.type
_entity.pdbx_description
1 polymer ?
#
loop_
_entity_poly.entity_id
_entity_poly.type
_entity_poly.pdbx_seq_one_letter_code
_entity_poly.pdbx_strand_id
1 'polypeptide(L)'
;MENEVLKNLERYIGNLVGRTFIKSVAIENGVVNIFYYSNYEDYKTNNENPLISEKDYDEYFTQGTIDKILVGEPVRILREFPFVNNVYLALPFNATLFNIDISREQLNAFLGYEIEKLSVIDDSWRIKFADVYIYNRKNRDSYLKKFVRKHDIQA
;
A
#
# COMPACT_ATOMS: atom_id res chain seq x y z
N MET A 1 -6.50 -15.91 -19.86
CA MET A 1 -6.72 -15.81 -18.40
C MET A 1 -5.63 -15.00 -17.71
N GLU A 2 -4.35 -15.36 -17.83
CA GLU A 2 -3.24 -14.62 -17.18
C GLU A 2 -3.23 -13.11 -17.49
N ASN A 3 -3.35 -12.74 -18.77
CA ASN A 3 -3.44 -11.34 -19.21
C ASN A 3 -4.66 -10.57 -18.68
N GLU A 4 -5.76 -11.25 -18.33
CA GLU A 4 -6.97 -10.58 -17.83
C GLU A 4 -6.88 -10.32 -16.33
N VAL A 5 -6.32 -11.29 -15.60
CA VAL A 5 -6.04 -11.18 -14.17
C VAL A 5 -5.03 -10.05 -13.90
N LEU A 6 -3.97 -9.95 -14.70
CA LEU A 6 -3.00 -8.85 -14.61
C LEU A 6 -3.65 -7.49 -14.90
N LYS A 7 -4.47 -7.37 -15.95
CA LYS A 7 -5.22 -6.14 -16.26
C LYS A 7 -6.18 -5.74 -15.14
N ASN A 8 -6.78 -6.71 -14.45
CA ASN A 8 -7.66 -6.44 -13.31
C ASN A 8 -6.88 -5.92 -12.10
N LEU A 9 -5.71 -6.49 -11.83
CA LEU A 9 -4.80 -6.00 -10.79
C LEU A 9 -4.30 -4.58 -11.12
N GLU A 10 -3.85 -4.31 -12.34
CA GLU A 10 -3.42 -2.97 -12.76
C GLU A 10 -4.54 -1.93 -12.59
N ARG A 11 -5.76 -2.28 -12.99
CA ARG A 11 -6.94 -1.42 -12.82
C ARG A 11 -7.27 -1.18 -11.35
N TYR A 12 -7.16 -2.22 -10.52
CA TYR A 12 -7.37 -2.10 -9.07
C TYR A 12 -6.32 -1.21 -8.44
N ILE A 13 -5.05 -1.35 -8.85
CA ILE A 13 -3.97 -0.49 -8.39
C ILE A 13 -4.24 0.98 -8.78
N GLY A 14 -4.84 1.20 -9.95
CA GLY A 14 -5.37 2.49 -10.37
C GLY A 14 -6.42 3.12 -9.44
N ASN A 15 -7.02 2.35 -8.54
CA ASN A 15 -8.04 2.80 -7.59
C ASN A 15 -7.56 2.82 -6.13
N LEU A 16 -6.27 2.52 -5.87
CA LEU A 16 -5.73 2.57 -4.50
C LEU A 16 -5.74 3.98 -3.93
N VAL A 17 -5.82 4.04 -2.61
CA VAL A 17 -5.66 5.31 -1.89
C VAL A 17 -4.23 5.81 -2.13
N GLY A 18 -4.12 7.04 -2.65
CA GLY A 18 -2.83 7.65 -2.96
C GLY A 18 -2.26 7.26 -4.32
N ARG A 19 -3.06 6.69 -5.24
CA ARG A 19 -2.63 6.35 -6.60
C ARG A 19 -1.90 7.49 -7.33
N THR A 20 -2.35 8.73 -7.19
CA THR A 20 -1.70 9.91 -7.81
C THR A 20 -0.21 10.01 -7.50
N PHE A 21 0.19 9.48 -6.34
CA PHE A 21 1.56 9.53 -5.83
C PHE A 21 2.37 8.26 -6.11
N ILE A 22 1.78 7.26 -6.78
CA ILE A 22 2.47 6.04 -7.21
C ILE A 22 3.24 6.34 -8.49
N LYS A 23 4.55 6.18 -8.44
CA LYS A 23 5.49 6.31 -9.57
C LYS A 23 5.43 5.12 -10.50
N SER A 24 5.50 3.92 -9.93
CA SER A 24 5.51 2.69 -10.72
C SER A 24 4.97 1.50 -9.94
N VAL A 25 4.57 0.49 -10.71
CA VAL A 25 4.10 -0.79 -10.23
C VAL A 25 4.78 -1.86 -11.07
N ALA A 26 5.37 -2.86 -10.43
CA ALA A 26 5.91 -4.03 -11.12
C ALA A 26 5.26 -5.30 -10.56
N ILE A 27 4.80 -6.16 -11.45
CA ILE A 27 4.15 -7.43 -11.10
C ILE A 27 4.97 -8.55 -11.72
N GLU A 28 5.56 -9.40 -10.90
CA GLU A 28 6.40 -10.51 -11.35
C GLU A 28 6.25 -11.70 -10.41
N ASN A 29 5.98 -12.88 -10.95
CA ASN A 29 5.96 -14.15 -10.19
C ASN A 29 5.12 -14.12 -8.90
N GLY A 30 3.95 -13.47 -8.94
CA GLY A 30 3.05 -13.34 -7.77
C GLY A 30 3.50 -12.31 -6.74
N VAL A 31 4.47 -11.47 -7.08
CA VAL A 31 4.95 -10.34 -6.28
C VAL A 31 4.47 -9.03 -6.89
N VAL A 32 3.87 -8.17 -6.09
CA VAL A 32 3.49 -6.80 -6.48
C VAL A 32 4.41 -5.81 -5.80
N ASN A 33 5.13 -5.02 -6.57
CA ASN A 33 6.01 -3.96 -6.07
C ASN A 33 5.40 -2.61 -6.39
N ILE A 34 5.20 -1.76 -5.38
CA ILE A 34 4.63 -0.42 -5.52
C ILE A 34 5.66 0.60 -5.05
N PHE A 35 5.96 1.57 -5.91
CA PHE A 35 6.90 2.64 -5.62
C PHE A 35 6.20 3.99 -5.70
N TYR A 36 6.28 4.78 -4.63
CA TYR A 36 5.79 6.15 -4.61
C TYR A 36 6.90 7.14 -5.04
N TYR A 37 6.50 8.30 -5.55
CA TYR A 37 7.43 9.39 -5.86
C TYR A 37 8.15 9.89 -4.60
N SER A 38 9.43 10.29 -4.73
CA SER A 38 10.24 10.74 -3.59
C SER A 38 9.84 12.08 -3.00
N ASN A 39 9.36 12.97 -3.85
CA ASN A 39 8.98 14.35 -3.54
C ASN A 39 8.20 14.91 -4.74
N TYR A 40 7.72 16.15 -4.60
CA TYR A 40 6.97 16.82 -5.67
C TYR A 40 7.80 17.00 -6.96
N GLU A 41 9.11 17.26 -6.87
CA GLU A 41 9.96 17.41 -8.07
C GLU A 41 10.06 16.11 -8.87
N ASP A 42 10.21 14.96 -8.20
CA ASP A 42 10.15 13.63 -8.85
C ASP A 42 8.77 13.39 -9.47
N TYR A 43 7.68 13.74 -8.77
CA TYR A 43 6.33 13.66 -9.34
C TYR A 43 6.19 14.53 -10.60
N LYS A 44 6.55 15.80 -10.54
CA LYS A 44 6.46 16.75 -11.65
C LYS A 44 7.28 16.32 -12.85
N THR A 45 8.50 15.82 -12.64
CA THR A 45 9.38 15.35 -13.72
C THR A 45 8.79 14.18 -14.50
N ASN A 46 7.97 13.35 -13.84
CA ASN A 46 7.32 12.17 -14.45
C ASN A 46 5.88 12.44 -14.89
N ASN A 47 5.36 13.66 -14.75
CA ASN A 47 4.00 14.04 -15.14
C ASN A 47 4.02 15.36 -15.90
N GLU A 48 4.02 15.30 -17.24
CA GLU A 48 4.13 16.47 -18.13
C GLU A 48 3.07 17.56 -17.87
N ASN A 49 1.89 17.16 -17.38
CA ASN A 49 0.82 18.05 -16.94
C ASN A 49 0.36 17.65 -15.52
N PRO A 50 1.04 18.10 -14.46
CA PRO A 50 0.72 17.71 -13.09
C PRO A 50 -0.70 18.20 -12.73
N LEU A 51 -1.53 17.28 -12.23
CA LEU A 51 -2.92 17.57 -11.86
C LEU A 51 -3.05 18.10 -10.42
N ILE A 52 -1.98 18.03 -9.64
CA ILE A 52 -1.90 18.50 -8.26
C ILE A 52 -0.74 19.49 -8.13
N SER A 53 -0.92 20.50 -7.28
CA SER A 53 0.14 21.46 -6.97
C SER A 53 1.16 20.88 -5.98
N GLU A 54 2.30 21.54 -5.81
CA GLU A 54 3.29 21.22 -4.76
C GLU A 54 2.65 21.24 -3.37
N LYS A 55 1.81 22.25 -3.12
CA LYS A 55 1.06 22.36 -1.88
C LYS A 55 0.14 21.16 -1.66
N ASP A 56 -0.62 20.74 -2.68
CA ASP A 56 -1.50 19.57 -2.57
C ASP A 56 -0.69 18.29 -2.31
N TYR A 57 0.51 18.17 -2.89
CA TYR A 57 1.42 17.06 -2.68
C TYR A 57 1.89 17.00 -1.22
N ASP A 58 2.38 18.13 -0.71
CA ASP A 58 2.92 18.23 0.64
C ASP A 58 1.83 18.08 1.72
N GLU A 59 0.62 18.58 1.47
CA GLU A 59 -0.52 18.47 2.38
C GLU A 59 -1.15 17.07 2.40
N TYR A 60 -1.02 16.30 1.31
CA TYR A 60 -1.59 14.95 1.24
C TYR A 60 -0.95 13.99 2.24
N PHE A 61 0.39 13.99 2.28
CA PHE A 61 1.14 13.07 3.11
C PHE A 61 1.28 13.59 4.53
N THR A 62 0.38 13.15 5.40
CA THR A 62 0.59 13.18 6.85
C THR A 62 1.11 11.82 7.32
N GLN A 63 1.77 11.78 8.49
CA GLN A 63 2.17 10.50 9.10
C GLN A 63 0.97 9.54 9.23
N GLY A 64 -0.21 10.05 9.58
CA GLY A 64 -1.43 9.25 9.68
C GLY A 64 -1.93 8.71 8.33
N THR A 65 -1.73 9.45 7.24
CA THR A 65 -2.03 8.99 5.88
C THR A 65 -1.07 7.87 5.47
N ILE A 66 0.23 8.08 5.68
CA ILE A 66 1.29 7.10 5.37
C ILE A 66 1.07 5.79 6.13
N ASP A 67 0.82 5.89 7.44
CA ASP A 67 0.53 4.75 8.30
C ASP A 67 -0.66 3.92 7.77
N LYS A 68 -1.73 4.59 7.34
CA LYS A 68 -2.91 3.90 6.79
C LYS A 68 -2.62 3.25 5.44
N ILE A 69 -1.82 3.89 4.58
CA ILE A 69 -1.40 3.30 3.30
C ILE A 69 -0.59 2.02 3.54
N LEU A 70 0.41 2.10 4.43
CA LEU A 70 1.31 0.99 4.75
C LEU A 70 0.59 -0.23 5.38
N VAL A 71 -0.52 0.00 6.08
CA VAL A 71 -1.35 -1.09 6.64
C VAL A 71 -2.41 -1.56 5.65
N GLY A 72 -3.10 -0.62 4.99
CA GLY A 72 -4.30 -0.91 4.22
C GLY A 72 -4.04 -1.47 2.83
N GLU A 73 -3.20 -0.78 2.04
CA GLU A 73 -3.12 -1.06 0.60
C GLU A 73 -2.43 -2.40 0.28
N PRO A 74 -1.31 -2.78 0.93
CA PRO A 74 -0.74 -4.12 0.73
C PRO A 74 -1.72 -5.24 1.06
N VAL A 75 -2.48 -5.07 2.15
CA VAL A 75 -3.43 -6.07 2.62
C VAL A 75 -4.68 -6.15 1.74
N ARG A 76 -5.14 -5.03 1.19
CA ARG A 76 -6.20 -5.02 0.17
C ARG A 76 -5.82 -5.85 -1.06
N ILE A 77 -4.59 -5.69 -1.55
CA ILE A 77 -4.08 -6.46 -2.70
C ILE A 77 -4.02 -7.94 -2.37
N LEU A 78 -3.45 -8.31 -1.21
CA LEU A 78 -3.40 -9.70 -0.78
C LEU A 78 -4.81 -10.29 -0.62
N ARG A 79 -5.77 -9.57 -0.06
CA ARG A 79 -7.16 -10.03 0.05
C ARG A 79 -7.78 -10.28 -1.33
N GLU A 80 -7.66 -9.32 -2.23
CA GLU A 80 -8.41 -9.29 -3.50
C GLU A 80 -7.84 -10.24 -4.56
N PHE A 81 -6.54 -10.49 -4.54
CA PHE A 81 -5.85 -11.22 -5.61
C PHE A 81 -5.16 -12.48 -5.09
N PRO A 82 -5.84 -13.66 -5.13
CA PRO A 82 -5.29 -14.92 -4.62
C PRO A 82 -3.94 -15.33 -5.23
N PHE A 83 -3.66 -14.92 -6.48
CA PHE A 83 -2.38 -15.22 -7.15
C PHE A 83 -1.21 -14.36 -6.64
N VAL A 84 -1.50 -13.25 -5.93
CA VAL A 84 -0.48 -12.43 -5.30
C VAL A 84 -0.12 -13.06 -3.96
N ASN A 85 1.14 -13.46 -3.84
CA ASN A 85 1.69 -14.06 -2.63
C ASN A 85 2.41 -13.04 -1.77
N ASN A 86 2.93 -11.96 -2.39
CA ASN A 86 3.75 -10.97 -1.72
C ASN A 86 3.48 -9.56 -2.25
N VAL A 87 3.51 -8.58 -1.35
CA VAL A 87 3.44 -7.17 -1.70
C VAL A 87 4.59 -6.42 -1.05
N TYR A 88 5.37 -5.75 -1.90
CA TYR A 88 6.35 -4.76 -1.51
C TYR A 88 5.81 -3.36 -1.79
N LEU A 89 5.95 -2.46 -0.83
CA LEU A 89 5.58 -1.05 -0.99
C LEU A 89 6.68 -0.17 -0.41
N ALA A 90 7.18 0.77 -1.22
CA ALA A 90 8.16 1.78 -0.84
C ALA A 90 7.56 3.18 -0.94
N LEU A 91 7.51 3.88 0.20
CA LEU A 91 6.98 5.23 0.35
C LEU A 91 8.02 6.14 1.00
N PRO A 92 8.77 6.92 0.22
CA PRO A 92 9.62 8.00 0.72
C PRO A 92 8.80 9.22 1.19
N PHE A 93 9.13 9.76 2.36
CA PHE A 93 8.53 10.99 2.90
C PHE A 93 9.45 11.63 3.95
N ASN A 94 9.64 12.96 3.89
CA ASN A 94 10.46 13.73 4.83
C ASN A 94 11.82 13.08 5.14
N ALA A 95 12.61 12.82 4.09
CA ALA A 95 13.92 12.16 4.17
C ALA A 95 13.90 10.76 4.84
N THR A 96 12.73 10.14 5.01
CA THR A 96 12.57 8.78 5.52
C THR A 96 11.96 7.90 4.44
N LEU A 97 12.59 6.77 4.14
CA LEU A 97 12.00 5.71 3.34
C LEU A 97 11.24 4.75 4.26
N PHE A 98 9.91 4.72 4.11
CA PHE A 98 9.07 3.70 4.70
C PHE A 98 8.91 2.55 3.71
N ASN A 99 9.20 1.33 4.13
CA ASN A 99 8.93 0.16 3.31
C ASN A 99 8.23 -0.95 4.09
N ILE A 100 7.48 -1.76 3.35
CA ILE A 100 6.88 -3.00 3.83
C ILE A 100 7.10 -4.05 2.75
N ASP A 101 7.49 -5.24 3.18
CA ASP A 101 7.59 -6.44 2.38
C ASP A 101 6.82 -7.52 3.13
N ILE A 102 5.63 -7.88 2.64
CA ILE A 102 4.74 -8.78 3.36
C ILE A 102 4.13 -9.83 2.43
N SER A 103 4.29 -11.08 2.84
CA SER A 103 3.62 -12.22 2.20
C SER A 103 2.25 -12.49 2.83
N ARG A 104 1.36 -13.10 2.05
CA ARG A 104 0.06 -13.62 2.52
C ARG A 104 0.24 -14.53 3.73
N GLU A 105 1.24 -15.42 3.69
CA GLU A 105 1.51 -16.36 4.77
C GLU A 105 1.86 -15.63 6.08
N GLN A 106 2.79 -14.67 6.03
CA GLN A 106 3.17 -13.87 7.19
C GLN A 106 1.99 -13.07 7.75
N LEU A 107 1.18 -12.50 6.87
CA LEU A 107 -0.02 -11.77 7.26
C LEU A 107 -1.04 -12.69 7.94
N ASN A 108 -1.38 -13.82 7.32
CA ASN A 108 -2.36 -14.76 7.86
C ASN A 108 -1.88 -15.34 9.21
N ALA A 109 -0.58 -15.62 9.36
CA ALA A 109 0.00 -16.06 10.62
C ALA A 109 -0.10 -14.98 11.71
N PHE A 110 0.08 -13.70 11.36
CA PHE A 110 -0.09 -12.59 12.30
C PHE A 110 -1.56 -12.36 12.69
N LEU A 111 -2.48 -12.50 11.74
CA LEU A 111 -3.90 -12.28 11.94
C LEU A 111 -4.61 -13.44 12.65
N GLY A 112 -4.09 -14.67 12.49
CA GLY A 112 -4.75 -15.90 12.95
C GLY A 112 -5.94 -16.32 12.08
N TYR A 113 -6.09 -15.74 10.89
CA TYR A 113 -7.11 -16.09 9.91
C TYR A 113 -6.62 -15.74 8.50
N GLU A 114 -7.28 -16.32 7.49
CA GLU A 114 -6.98 -16.08 6.08
C GLU A 114 -7.59 -14.76 5.60
N ILE A 115 -6.75 -13.81 5.19
CA ILE A 115 -7.22 -12.50 4.73
C ILE A 115 -8.10 -12.61 3.48
N GLU A 116 -7.76 -13.50 2.54
CA GLU A 116 -8.50 -13.75 1.30
C GLU A 116 -9.94 -14.24 1.50
N LYS A 117 -10.27 -14.73 2.70
CA LYS A 117 -11.64 -15.12 3.03
C LYS A 117 -12.52 -13.93 3.42
N LEU A 118 -11.94 -12.74 3.62
CA LEU A 118 -12.69 -11.54 3.95
C LEU A 118 -13.27 -10.89 2.70
N SER A 119 -14.51 -10.42 2.81
CA SER A 119 -15.24 -9.73 1.74
C SER A 119 -15.69 -8.35 2.18
N VAL A 120 -15.83 -7.46 1.21
CA VAL A 120 -16.48 -6.16 1.38
C VAL A 120 -18.01 -6.26 1.35
N ILE A 121 -18.55 -7.34 0.76
CA ILE A 121 -20.00 -7.55 0.57
C ILE A 121 -20.68 -7.93 1.90
N ASP A 122 -20.03 -8.81 2.66
CA ASP A 122 -20.52 -9.29 3.96
C ASP A 122 -19.92 -8.50 5.14
N ASP A 123 -19.20 -7.41 4.85
CA ASP A 123 -18.59 -6.50 5.81
C ASP A 123 -17.47 -7.13 6.68
N SER A 124 -17.09 -8.38 6.41
CA SER A 124 -16.06 -9.08 7.18
C SER A 124 -14.68 -8.42 7.03
N TRP A 125 -14.38 -7.83 5.87
CA TRP A 125 -13.20 -6.98 5.68
C TRP A 125 -13.14 -5.83 6.68
N ARG A 126 -14.25 -5.08 6.80
CA ARG A 126 -14.31 -3.89 7.64
C ARG A 126 -14.17 -4.28 9.10
N ILE A 127 -15.00 -5.22 9.54
CA ILE A 127 -15.13 -5.61 10.95
C ILE A 127 -13.87 -6.32 11.45
N LYS A 128 -13.27 -7.22 10.65
CA LYS A 128 -12.13 -8.02 11.11
C LYS A 128 -10.78 -7.37 10.85
N PHE A 129 -10.63 -6.58 9.79
CA PHE A 129 -9.35 -5.97 9.44
C PHE A 129 -9.36 -4.45 9.47
N ALA A 130 -10.22 -3.78 8.70
CA ALA A 130 -10.09 -2.33 8.49
C ALA A 130 -10.28 -1.53 9.79
N ASP A 131 -11.35 -1.78 10.53
CA ASP A 131 -11.62 -1.07 11.79
C ASP A 131 -10.59 -1.46 12.87
N VAL A 132 -10.14 -2.73 12.84
CA VAL A 132 -9.21 -3.29 13.82
C VAL A 132 -7.79 -2.80 13.61
N TYR A 133 -7.30 -2.63 12.38
CA TYR A 133 -5.88 -2.34 12.11
C TYR A 133 -5.65 -1.05 11.32
N ILE A 134 -6.57 -0.63 10.44
CA ILE A 134 -6.41 0.62 9.68
C ILE A 134 -6.88 1.81 10.50
N TYR A 135 -8.06 1.72 11.14
CA TYR A 135 -8.65 2.87 11.84
C TYR A 135 -8.34 2.91 13.34
N ASN A 136 -8.15 1.77 14.00
CA ASN A 136 -7.67 1.74 15.38
C ASN A 136 -6.17 2.07 15.47
N ARG A 137 -5.84 3.21 16.11
CA ARG A 137 -4.45 3.69 16.22
C ARG A 137 -3.52 2.69 16.92
N LYS A 138 -3.94 2.11 18.04
CA LYS A 138 -3.07 1.21 18.83
C LYS A 138 -2.67 -0.03 18.04
N ASN A 139 -3.63 -0.63 17.36
CA ASN A 139 -3.39 -1.82 16.55
C ASN A 139 -2.65 -1.49 15.26
N ARG A 140 -2.92 -0.33 14.65
CA ARG A 140 -2.13 0.19 13.53
C ARG A 140 -0.66 0.32 13.91
N ASP A 141 -0.37 0.94 15.05
CA ASP A 141 0.99 1.11 15.55
C ASP A 141 1.68 -0.25 15.81
N SER A 142 0.94 -1.24 16.31
CA SER A 142 1.44 -2.62 16.49
C SER A 142 1.80 -3.29 15.16
N TYR A 143 0.92 -3.17 14.16
CA TYR A 143 1.15 -3.68 12.81
C TYR A 143 2.38 -3.03 12.17
N LEU A 144 2.46 -1.69 12.22
CA LEU A 144 3.57 -0.93 11.66
C LEU A 144 4.90 -1.34 12.30
N LYS A 145 4.95 -1.49 13.63
CA LYS A 145 6.15 -1.97 14.32
C LYS A 145 6.59 -3.36 13.87
N LYS A 146 5.65 -4.23 13.52
CA LYS A 146 5.94 -5.59 13.07
C LYS A 146 6.51 -5.60 11.65
N PHE A 147 5.84 -4.93 10.72
CA PHE A 147 6.05 -5.13 9.29
C PHE A 147 6.77 -3.99 8.57
N VAL A 148 6.70 -2.76 9.08
CA VAL A 148 7.31 -1.62 8.42
C VAL A 148 8.77 -1.46 8.85
N ARG A 149 9.63 -1.13 7.89
CA ARG A 149 10.99 -0.65 8.13
C ARG A 149 11.09 0.82 7.72
N LYS A 150 11.94 1.55 8.42
CA LYS A 150 12.22 2.96 8.19
C LYS A 150 13.72 3.12 8.01
N HIS A 151 14.11 3.82 6.97
CA HIS A 151 15.50 4.13 6.67
C HIS A 151 15.63 5.62 6.38
N ASP A 152 16.65 6.26 6.92
CA ASP A 152 16.97 7.63 6.55
C ASP A 152 17.51 7.64 5.11
N ILE A 153 16.97 8.52 4.29
CA ILE A 153 17.47 8.78 2.94
C ILE A 153 18.63 9.76 3.13
N GLN A 154 19.86 9.25 3.13
CA GLN A 154 21.04 10.10 3.13
C GLN A 154 21.08 10.90 1.83
N ALA A 155 21.29 12.22 1.97
CA ALA A 155 21.47 13.14 0.86
C ALA A 155 22.82 12.92 0.15
#